data_AF-A0AAD6C7T8-F1
#
_entry.id   AF-A0AAD6C7T8-F1
#
_cell.length_a   1.000
_cell.length_b   1.000
_cell.length_c   1.000
_cell.angle_alpha   90.00
_cell.angle_beta   90.00
_cell.angle_gamma   90.00
#
_symmetry.space_group_name_H-M   'P 1'
#
loop_
_entity.id
_entity.type
_entity.pdbx_description
1 polymer ?
#
loop_
_entity_poly.entity_id
_entity_poly.type
_entity_poly.pdbx_seq_one_letter_code
_entity_poly.pdbx_strand_id
1 'polypeptide(L)'
;MIAADQEDCTEIFGTDGKIAINTQPQLNLVNLYESTGIRREIPADYYGRFREAFITEANEFTASCLDDTKPPLQLDSAVKAVAIGCALQESLITGN
;
A
#
# COMPACT_ATOMS: atom_id res chain seq x y z
N MET A 1 1.09 15.32 8.73
CA MET A 1 -0.32 15.22 8.30
C MET A 1 -0.86 13.97 8.96
N ILE A 2 -1.84 14.10 9.86
CA ILE A 2 -2.37 12.95 10.61
C ILE A 2 -3.20 12.14 9.62
N ALA A 3 -2.77 10.92 9.30
CA ALA A 3 -3.37 10.08 8.26
C ALA A 3 -4.56 9.28 8.80
N ALA A 4 -5.53 9.97 9.40
CA ALA A 4 -6.82 9.35 9.74
C ALA A 4 -7.64 8.93 8.51
N ASP A 5 -7.09 9.03 7.29
CA ASP A 5 -7.75 8.74 6.01
C ASP A 5 -6.84 7.97 5.03
N GLN A 6 -5.73 7.38 5.49
CA GLN A 6 -4.93 6.46 4.67
C GLN A 6 -5.28 5.02 5.03
N GLU A 7 -6.37 4.53 4.45
CA GLU A 7 -6.66 3.09 4.41
C GLU A 7 -6.10 2.49 3.12
N ASP A 8 -4.94 1.82 3.21
CA ASP A 8 -4.41 0.99 2.13
C ASP A 8 -4.88 -0.45 2.31
N CYS A 9 -5.91 -0.85 1.58
CA CYS A 9 -6.32 -2.25 1.52
C CYS A 9 -6.24 -2.78 0.09
N THR A 10 -6.03 -4.08 -0.03
CA THR A 10 -6.09 -4.75 -1.32
C THR A 10 -6.84 -6.06 -1.16
N GLU A 11 -7.81 -6.28 -2.03
CA GLU A 11 -8.61 -7.48 -2.05
C GLU A 11 -8.46 -8.14 -3.42
N ILE A 12 -8.21 -9.45 -3.42
CA ILE A 12 -8.05 -10.24 -4.63
C ILE A 12 -9.12 -11.33 -4.60
N PHE A 13 -10.05 -11.29 -5.54
CA PHE A 13 -11.12 -12.27 -5.68
C PHE A 13 -10.78 -13.23 -6.83
N GLY A 14 -10.68 -14.51 -6.49
CA GLY A 14 -10.55 -15.60 -7.45
C GLY A 14 -11.86 -16.38 -7.60
N THR A 15 -11.83 -17.41 -8.42
CA THR A 15 -12.97 -18.32 -8.66
C THR A 15 -13.38 -19.09 -7.41
N ASP A 16 -12.41 -19.43 -6.56
CA ASP A 16 -12.59 -20.33 -5.41
C ASP A 16 -12.43 -19.63 -4.05
N GLY A 17 -12.27 -18.31 -4.04
CA GLY A 17 -12.09 -17.58 -2.79
C GLY A 17 -11.51 -16.18 -2.94
N LYS A 18 -11.09 -15.62 -1.82
CA LYS A 18 -10.59 -14.24 -1.71
C LYS A 18 -9.35 -14.18 -0.83
N ILE A 19 -8.39 -13.34 -1.21
CA ILE A 19 -7.29 -12.89 -0.36
C ILE A 19 -7.57 -11.44 0.04
N ALA A 20 -7.40 -11.12 1.32
CA ALA A 20 -7.58 -9.79 1.87
C ALA A 20 -6.28 -9.32 2.54
N ILE A 21 -5.76 -8.18 2.09
CA ILE A 21 -4.53 -7.58 2.59
C ILE A 21 -4.90 -6.28 3.28
N ASN A 22 -4.57 -6.19 4.57
CA ASN A 22 -4.76 -4.99 5.40
C ASN A 22 -6.21 -4.45 5.48
N THR A 23 -7.22 -5.32 5.30
CA THR A 23 -8.64 -4.95 5.47
C THR A 23 -9.05 -4.73 6.93
N GLN A 24 -8.18 -5.12 7.87
CA GLN A 24 -8.29 -4.83 9.30
C GLN A 24 -6.92 -4.35 9.79
N PRO A 25 -6.56 -3.08 9.54
CA PRO A 25 -5.25 -2.56 9.88
C PRO A 25 -5.00 -2.66 11.39
N GLN A 26 -3.76 -2.97 11.76
CA GLN A 26 -3.31 -3.02 13.15
C GLN A 26 -1.87 -2.52 13.23
N LEU A 27 -1.60 -1.65 14.19
CA LEU A 27 -0.27 -1.10 14.46
C LEU A 27 0.69 -2.20 14.95
N ASN A 28 0.16 -3.12 15.75
CA ASN A 28 0.88 -4.22 16.36
C ASN A 28 -0.12 -5.31 16.79
N LEU A 29 0.36 -6.32 17.51
CA LEU A 29 -0.44 -7.46 17.97
C LEU A 29 -1.20 -7.19 19.30
N VAL A 30 -1.29 -5.93 19.75
CA VAL A 30 -1.94 -5.57 21.01
C VAL A 30 -3.44 -5.37 20.79
N ASN A 31 -4.24 -5.92 21.71
CA ASN A 31 -5.67 -5.67 21.80
C ASN A 31 -5.95 -4.93 23.12
N LEU A 32 -6.75 -3.87 23.05
CA LEU A 32 -7.16 -3.07 24.20
C LEU A 32 -8.59 -3.46 24.57
N TYR A 33 -8.76 -3.93 25.81
CA TYR A 33 -10.06 -4.34 26.36
C TYR A 33 -10.54 -3.25 27.32
N GLU A 34 -11.57 -2.52 26.92
CA GLU A 34 -12.08 -1.36 27.64
C GLU A 34 -13.60 -1.51 27.87
N SER A 35 -14.18 -0.68 28.74
CA SER A 35 -15.63 -0.70 28.98
C SER A 35 -16.46 -0.39 27.71
N THR A 36 -15.83 0.24 26.71
CA THR A 36 -16.39 0.57 25.40
C THR A 36 -16.25 -0.54 24.37
N GLY A 37 -15.57 -1.65 24.69
CA GLY A 37 -15.38 -2.80 23.80
C GLY A 37 -13.91 -3.17 23.61
N ILE A 38 -13.61 -3.81 22.48
CA ILE A 38 -12.25 -4.21 22.11
C ILE A 38 -11.80 -3.33 20.95
N ARG A 39 -10.68 -2.62 21.12
CA ARG A 39 -10.07 -1.85 20.03
C ARG A 39 -8.64 -2.27 19.74
N ARG A 40 -8.21 -1.99 18.52
CA ARG A 40 -6.81 -2.04 18.07
C ARG A 40 -6.40 -0.65 17.61
N GLU A 41 -5.13 -0.34 17.76
CA GLU A 41 -4.55 0.88 17.22
C GLU A 41 -4.08 0.63 15.79
N ILE A 42 -4.05 1.68 14.98
CA ILE A 42 -3.61 1.64 13.57
C ILE A 42 -2.42 2.58 13.38
N PRO A 43 -1.55 2.35 12.37
CA PRO A 43 -0.51 3.30 12.01
C PRO A 43 -1.09 4.70 11.74
N ALA A 44 -0.38 5.74 12.19
CA ALA A 44 -0.86 7.12 12.08
C ALA A 44 -0.57 7.78 10.72
N ASP A 45 0.31 7.18 9.91
CA ASP A 45 0.72 7.66 8.59
C ASP A 45 1.24 6.53 7.69
N TYR A 46 1.40 6.85 6.40
CA TYR A 46 1.97 5.93 5.42
C TYR A 46 3.36 5.42 5.83
N TYR A 47 4.16 6.20 6.55
CA TYR A 47 5.49 5.76 6.93
C TYR A 47 5.41 4.68 8.00
N GLY A 48 4.56 4.83 9.02
CA GLY A 48 4.27 3.80 10.01
C GLY A 48 3.79 2.49 9.38
N ARG A 49 3.10 2.57 8.24
CA ARG A 49 2.60 1.41 7.50
C ARG A 49 3.61 0.78 6.53
N PHE A 50 4.38 1.60 5.82
CA PHE A 50 5.25 1.18 4.70
C PHE A 50 6.75 1.27 5.01
N ARG A 51 7.14 1.53 6.27
CA ARG A 51 8.55 1.64 6.70
C ARG A 51 9.44 0.53 6.14
N GLU A 52 9.03 -0.73 6.33
CA GLU A 52 9.81 -1.89 5.88
C GLU A 52 9.88 -2.00 4.35
N ALA A 53 8.83 -1.56 3.64
CA ALA A 53 8.83 -1.51 2.18
C ALA A 53 9.82 -0.47 1.66
N PHE A 54 9.86 0.74 2.25
CA PHE A 54 10.83 1.78 1.91
C PHE A 54 12.28 1.32 2.13
N ILE A 55 12.54 0.61 3.23
CA ILE A 55 13.87 0.06 3.51
C ILE A 55 14.23 -1.00 2.45
N THR A 56 13.29 -1.88 2.12
CA THR A 56 13.49 -2.94 1.14
C THR A 56 13.82 -2.37 -0.23
N GLU A 57 13.01 -1.45 -0.76
CA GLU A 57 13.23 -0.89 -2.11
C GLU A 57 14.55 -0.10 -2.21
N ALA A 58 14.93 0.62 -1.14
CA ALA A 58 16.19 1.36 -1.11
C ALA A 58 17.40 0.43 -1.16
N ASN A 59 17.33 -0.70 -0.45
CA ASN A 59 18.37 -1.73 -0.48
C ASN A 59 18.43 -2.44 -1.84
N GLU A 60 17.28 -2.80 -2.44
CA GLU A 60 17.20 -3.45 -3.75
C GLU A 60 17.74 -2.56 -4.87
N PHE A 61 17.42 -1.26 -4.83
CA PHE A 61 17.99 -0.29 -5.77
C PHE A 61 19.51 -0.17 -5.60
N THR A 62 19.99 -0.08 -4.36
CA THR A 62 21.43 -0.01 -4.06
C THR A 62 22.17 -1.25 -4.56
N ALA A 63 21.62 -2.44 -4.33
CA ALA A 63 22.17 -3.69 -4.85
C ALA A 63 22.20 -3.70 -6.39
N SER A 64 21.13 -3.23 -7.05
CA SER A 64 21.09 -3.11 -8.52
C SER A 64 22.20 -2.20 -9.06
N CYS A 65 22.56 -1.13 -8.33
CA CYS A 65 23.66 -0.25 -8.72
C CYS A 65 25.06 -0.86 -8.48
N LEU A 66 25.23 -1.65 -7.41
CA LEU A 66 26.54 -2.16 -7.00
C LEU A 66 26.89 -3.50 -7.64
N ASP A 67 25.89 -4.37 -7.82
CA ASP A 67 26.06 -5.77 -8.20
C ASP A 67 25.58 -6.07 -9.63
N ASP A 68 25.21 -5.04 -10.41
CA ASP A 68 24.67 -5.15 -11.78
C ASP A 68 23.45 -6.09 -11.89
N THR A 69 22.64 -6.14 -10.81
CA THR A 69 21.38 -6.89 -10.82
C THR A 69 20.28 -6.09 -11.48
N LYS A 70 19.32 -6.81 -12.08
CA LYS A 70 18.17 -6.17 -12.74
C LYS A 70 17.29 -5.43 -11.72
N PRO A 71 16.89 -4.17 -11.97
CA PRO A 71 15.96 -3.45 -11.11
C PRO A 71 14.61 -4.18 -10.97
N PRO A 72 13.95 -4.09 -9.80
CA PRO A 72 12.72 -4.82 -9.51
C PRO A 72 11.50 -4.29 -10.31
N LEU A 73 11.57 -3.07 -10.83
CA LEU A 73 10.51 -2.41 -11.59
C LEU A 73 10.93 -2.13 -13.04
N GLN A 74 10.02 -2.34 -13.99
CA GLN A 74 10.19 -1.94 -15.39
C GLN A 74 9.57 -0.56 -15.65
N LEU A 75 10.24 0.27 -16.47
CA LEU A 75 9.76 1.61 -16.82
C LEU A 75 8.39 1.60 -17.53
N ASP A 76 8.11 0.58 -18.34
CA ASP A 76 6.84 0.46 -19.05
C ASP A 76 5.65 0.33 -18.08
N SER A 77 5.88 -0.29 -16.93
CA SER A 77 4.87 -0.48 -15.87
C SER A 77 4.54 0.84 -15.19
N ALA A 78 5.55 1.69 -14.95
CA ALA A 78 5.34 3.05 -14.43
C ALA A 78 4.55 3.93 -15.42
N VAL A 79 4.86 3.87 -16.72
CA VAL A 79 4.12 4.61 -17.76
C VAL A 79 2.65 4.19 -17.79
N LYS A 80 2.37 2.87 -17.75
CA LYS A 80 0.99 2.34 -17.72
C LYS A 80 0.23 2.81 -16.48
N ALA A 81 0.86 2.81 -15.30
CA ALA A 81 0.23 3.28 -14.07
C ALA A 81 -0.20 4.76 -14.17
N VAL A 82 0.66 5.63 -14.71
CA VAL A 82 0.34 7.05 -14.93
C VAL A 82 -0.78 7.19 -15.95
N ALA A 83 -0.75 6.46 -17.07
CA ALA A 83 -1.79 6.51 -18.08
C ALA A 83 -3.18 6.13 -17.52
N ILE A 84 -3.25 5.09 -16.69
CA ILE A 84 -4.49 4.70 -15.99
C ILE A 84 -4.95 5.82 -15.05
N GLY A 85 -4.03 6.41 -14.27
CA GLY A 85 -4.35 7.54 -13.39
C GLY A 85 -4.93 8.74 -14.15
N CYS A 86 -4.36 9.08 -15.31
CA CYS A 86 -4.89 10.14 -16.18
C CYS A 86 -6.30 9.82 -16.68
N ALA A 87 -6.55 8.58 -17.12
CA ALA A 87 -7.88 8.17 -17.60
C ALA A 87 -8.94 8.23 -16.48
N LEU A 88 -8.58 7.83 -15.25
CA LEU A 88 -9.47 7.96 -14.08
C LEU A 88 -9.79 9.43 -13.79
N GLN A 89 -8.79 10.31 -13.88
CA GLN A 89 -8.97 11.74 -13.69
C GLN A 89 -9.88 12.35 -14.77
N GLU A 90 -9.72 11.94 -16.03
CA GLU A 90 -10.56 12.38 -17.14
C GLU A 90 -12.02 11.94 -16.94
N SER A 91 -12.25 10.68 -16.57
CA SER A 91 -13.60 10.17 -16.26
C SER A 91 -14.25 10.97 -15.13
N LEU A 92 -13.52 11.25 -14.05
CA LEU A 92 -14.02 12.07 -12.94
C LEU A 92 -14.42 13.49 -13.38
N ILE A 93 -13.61 14.13 -14.23
CA ILE A 93 -13.88 15.50 -14.69
C ILE A 93 -15.04 15.55 -15.68
N THR A 94 -15.14 14.56 -16.57
CA THR A 94 -16.10 14.56 -17.69
C THR A 94 -17.45 13.94 -17.33
N GLY A 95 -17.50 13.00 -16.38
CA GLY A 95 -18.72 12.32 -15.95
C GLY A 95 -19.32 11.35 -16.97
N ASN A 96 -18.52 10.93 -17.96
CA ASN A 96 -18.91 9.92 -18.96
C ASN A 96 -18.43 8.51 -18.58
#